data_AF-A0A7K2MCG7-F1
#
_entry.id   AF-A0A7K2MCG7-F1
#
_cell.length_a   1.000
_cell.length_b   1.000
_cell.length_c   1.000
_cell.angle_alpha   90.00
_cell.angle_beta   90.00
_cell.angle_gamma   90.00
#
_symmetry.space_group_name_H-M   'P 1'
#
loop_
_entity.id
_entity.type
_entity.pdbx_description
1 polymer ?
#
loop_
_entity_poly.entity_id
_entity_poly.type
_entity_poly.pdbx_seq_one_letter_code
_entity_poly.pdbx_strand_id
1 'polypeptide(L)' 'MWFVTVLGPVAPTRKTEDWLEAATSLLAYRITYNITDQVLALGGEPDDDDPGRDQWRQELTEALRHW' A
#
# COMPACT_ATOMS: atom_id res chain seq x y z
N MET A 1 -7.27 4.84 9.53
CA MET A 1 -6.83 6.14 8.97
C MET A 1 -5.73 6.00 7.91
N TRP A 2 -5.00 4.87 7.86
CA TRP A 2 -3.88 4.62 6.94
C TRP A 2 -4.13 4.99 5.46
N PHE A 3 -5.30 4.67 4.89
CA PHE A 3 -5.56 4.83 3.46
C PHE A 3 -5.49 6.31 3.04
N VAL A 4 -6.20 7.17 3.78
CA VAL A 4 -6.23 8.62 3.53
C VAL A 4 -4.88 9.27 3.84
N THR A 5 -4.14 8.75 4.83
CA THR A 5 -2.81 9.27 5.18
C THR A 5 -1.79 9.04 4.06
N VAL A 6 -1.89 7.93 3.34
CA VAL A 6 -0.89 7.53 2.34
C VAL A 6 -1.30 7.90 0.91
N LEU A 7 -2.57 7.76 0.54
CA LEU A 7 -3.05 8.03 -0.83
C LEU A 7 -3.85 9.33 -0.94
N GLY A 8 -4.14 10.00 0.17
CA GLY A 8 -5.08 11.11 0.20
C GLY A 8 -6.54 10.66 0.14
N PRO A 9 -7.49 11.59 0.41
CA PRO A 9 -8.92 11.26 0.50
C PRO A 9 -9.60 11.10 -0.86
N VAL A 10 -9.01 11.61 -1.94
CA VAL A 10 -9.62 11.67 -3.27
C VAL A 10 -8.54 11.48 -4.34
N ALA A 11 -8.87 10.76 -5.41
CA ALA A 11 -7.97 10.57 -6.53
C ALA A 11 -7.60 11.92 -7.18
N PRO A 12 -6.33 12.11 -7.58
CA PRO A 12 -5.89 13.33 -8.22
C PRO A 12 -6.44 13.46 -9.64
N THR A 13 -6.60 14.71 -10.11
CA THR A 13 -7.11 15.06 -11.44
C THR A 13 -6.16 14.69 -12.58
N ARG A 14 -4.89 14.38 -12.27
CA ARG A 14 -3.91 13.79 -13.18
C ARG A 14 -3.41 12.49 -12.56
N LYS A 15 -3.07 11.51 -13.39
CA LYS A 15 -2.60 10.18 -12.93
C LYS A 15 -3.61 9.40 -12.09
N THR A 16 -4.90 9.55 -12.40
CA THR A 16 -5.99 8.85 -11.70
C THR A 16 -5.85 7.32 -11.82
N GLU A 17 -5.37 6.83 -12.96
CA GLU A 17 -5.11 5.40 -13.20
C GLU A 17 -3.99 4.88 -12.28
N ASP A 18 -2.84 5.55 -12.25
CA ASP A 18 -1.72 5.20 -11.35
C ASP A 18 -2.15 5.20 -9.88
N TRP A 19 -2.99 6.17 -9.49
CA TRP A 19 -3.53 6.26 -8.13
C TRP A 19 -4.43 5.07 -7.82
N LEU A 20 -5.32 4.70 -8.76
CA LEU A 20 -6.23 3.58 -8.60
C LEU A 20 -5.48 2.25 -8.54
N GLU A 21 -4.43 2.09 -9.35
CA GLU A 21 -3.55 0.93 -9.32
C GLU A 21 -2.84 0.83 -7.97
N ALA A 22 -2.24 1.92 -7.47
CA ALA A 22 -1.60 1.95 -6.16
C ALA A 22 -2.59 1.63 -5.02
N ALA A 23 -3.80 2.20 -5.06
CA ALA A 23 -4.87 1.92 -4.10
C ALA A 23 -5.29 0.45 -4.10
N THR A 24 -5.48 -0.12 -5.29
CA THR A 24 -5.93 -1.50 -5.47
C THR A 24 -4.83 -2.48 -5.02
N SER A 25 -3.58 -2.25 -5.43
CA SER A 25 -2.43 -3.06 -5.03
C SER A 25 -2.20 -3.02 -3.52
N LEU A 26 -2.36 -1.85 -2.89
CA LEU A 26 -2.25 -1.71 -1.44
C LEU A 26 -3.36 -2.47 -0.70
N LEU A 27 -4.61 -2.42 -1.19
CA LEU A 27 -5.71 -3.21 -0.64
C LEU A 27 -5.47 -4.71 -0.82
N ALA A 28 -5.01 -5.13 -2.00
CA ALA A 28 -4.69 -6.53 -2.28
C ALA A 28 -3.58 -7.05 -1.35
N TYR A 29 -2.50 -6.29 -1.15
CA TYR A 29 -1.43 -6.64 -0.22
C TYR A 29 -1.94 -6.83 1.21
N ARG A 30 -2.78 -5.91 1.69
CA ARG A 30 -3.37 -6.01 3.03
C ARG A 30 -4.28 -7.21 3.20
N ILE A 31 -5.05 -7.57 2.18
CA ILE A 31 -5.91 -8.76 2.20
C ILE A 31 -5.04 -10.03 2.22
N THR A 32 -4.04 -10.11 1.33
CA THR A 32 -3.13 -11.26 1.20
C THR A 32 -2.39 -11.56 2.49
N TYR A 33 -1.90 -10.53 3.19
CA TYR A 33 -1.14 -10.69 4.43
C TYR A 33 -1.95 -10.39 5.70
N ASN A 34 -3.28 -10.35 5.59
CA ASN A 34 -4.21 -10.13 6.71
C ASN A 34 -3.85 -8.94 7.62
N ILE A 35 -3.46 -7.82 7.01
CA ILE A 35 -3.02 -6.62 7.73
C ILE A 35 -4.22 -5.86 8.26
N THR A 36 -4.38 -5.88 9.59
CA THR A 36 -5.48 -5.21 10.30
C THR A 36 -5.08 -3.88 10.94
N ASP A 37 -3.81 -3.49 10.85
CA ASP A 37 -3.28 -2.25 11.44
C ASP A 37 -4.01 -1.01 10.89
N GLN A 38 -4.54 -0.16 11.76
CA GLN A 38 -5.35 0.99 11.37
C GLN A 38 -4.53 2.23 10.98
N VAL A 39 -3.23 2.22 11.28
CA VAL A 39 -2.28 3.33 11.15
C VAL A 39 -1.24 3.02 10.07
N LEU A 40 -0.59 1.85 10.13
CA LEU A 40 0.41 1.43 9.17
C LEU A 40 -0.25 0.83 7.93
N ALA A 41 -0.08 1.47 6.78
CA ALA A 41 -0.68 1.03 5.52
C ALA A 41 -0.19 -0.36 5.08
N LEU A 42 1.10 -0.64 5.24
CA LEU A 42 1.73 -1.93 4.92
C LEU A 42 1.85 -2.86 6.14
N GLY A 43 1.29 -2.48 7.29
CA GLY A 43 1.47 -3.21 8.54
C GLY A 43 2.88 -3.05 9.13
N GLY A 44 3.19 -3.86 10.14
CA GLY A 44 4.54 -3.97 10.70
C GLY A 44 5.52 -4.63 9.71
N GLU A 45 6.80 -4.60 10.06
CA GLU A 45 7.83 -5.37 9.36
C GLU A 45 7.40 -6.85 9.31
N PRO A 46 7.47 -7.54 8.16
CA PRO A 46 7.23 -8.97 8.11
C PRO A 46 8.17 -9.72 9.07
N ASP A 47 7.61 -10.58 9.92
CA ASP A 47 8.38 -11.49 10.78
C ASP A 47 8.86 -12.75 10.03
N ASP A 48 8.35 -12.95 8.81
CA ASP A 48 8.61 -14.13 7.97
C ASP A 48 9.64 -13.81 6.88
N ASP A 49 10.58 -14.73 6.64
CA ASP A 49 11.52 -14.72 5.50
C ASP A 49 10.80 -15.08 4.17
N ASP A 50 9.79 -14.28 3.80
CA ASP A 50 9.12 -14.37 2.50
C ASP A 50 9.68 -13.29 1.55
N PRO A 51 10.62 -13.65 0.65
CA PRO A 51 11.23 -12.69 -0.26
C PRO A 51 10.22 -12.08 -1.25
N GLY A 52 9.11 -12.76 -1.54
CA GLY A 52 8.04 -12.24 -2.40
C GLY A 52 7.23 -11.15 -1.69
N ARG A 53 6.92 -11.36 -0.41
CA ARG A 53 6.29 -10.34 0.44
C ARG A 53 7.17 -9.10 0.56
N ASP A 54 8.47 -9.29 0.74
CA ASP A 54 9.43 -8.19 0.87
C ASP A 54 9.56 -7.38 -0.41
N GLN A 55 9.70 -8.04 -1.55
CA GLN A 55 9.74 -7.38 -2.85
C GLN A 55 8.47 -6.55 -3.09
N TRP A 56 7.29 -7.16 -2.89
CA TRP A 56 6.03 -6.46 -3.09
C TRP A 56 5.86 -5.29 -2.13
N ARG A 57 6.29 -5.43 -0.87
CA ARG A 57 6.30 -4.33 0.11
C ARG A 57 7.16 -3.16 -0.36
N GLN A 58 8.33 -3.43 -0.94
CA GLN A 58 9.22 -2.40 -1.46
C GLN A 58 8.61 -1.68 -2.67
N GLU A 59 8.04 -2.42 -3.62
CA GLU A 59 7.35 -1.84 -4.79
C GLU A 59 6.20 -0.93 -4.37
N LEU A 60 5.37 -1.38 -3.42
CA LEU A 60 4.32 -0.56 -2.84
C LEU A 60 4.86 0.66 -2.12
N THR A 61 5.96 0.53 -1.37
CA THR A 61 6.59 1.67 -0.69
C THR A 61 7.04 2.73 -1.71
N GLU A 62 7.61 2.32 -2.83
CA GLU A 62 8.05 3.21 -3.90
C GLU A 62 6.86 3.88 -4.62
N ALA A 63 5.81 3.10 -4.92
CA ALA A 63 4.59 3.59 -5.55
C ALA A 63 3.83 4.59 -4.66
N LEU A 64 3.84 4.37 -3.34
CA LEU A 64 3.14 5.22 -2.38
C LEU A 64 3.92 6.51 -2.07
N ARG A 65 5.24 6.53 -2.23
CA ARG A 65 6.04 7.78 -2.13
C ARG A 65 5.68 8.83 -3.19
N HIS A 66 5.01 8.42 -4.26
CA HIS A 66 4.59 9.32 -5.34
C HIS A 66 3.33 10.12 -5.01
N TRP A 67 2.69 9.88 -3.87
CA TRP A 67 1.44 10.51 -3.42
C TRP A 67 1.63 11.26 -2.10
#